data_AF-A0A8T5NKF7-F1
#
_entry.id   AF-A0A8T5NKF7-F1
#
_cell.length_a   1.000
_cell.length_b   1.000
_cell.length_c   1.000
_cell.angle_alpha   90.00
_cell.angle_beta   90.00
_cell.angle_gamma   90.00
#
_symmetry.space_group_name_H-M   'P 1'
#
loop_
_entity.id
_entity.type
_entity.pdbx_description
1 polymer ?
#
loop_
_entity_poly.entity_id
_entity_poly.type
_entity_poly.pdbx_seq_one_letter_code
_entity_poly.pdbx_strand_id
1 'polypeptide(L)'
;MIITTARKPSSKIRTFCKHLGRFTGWEYVTRGKTSHEELSGEPFLLIGEYKGNPGSLTFFFNGISVLSIFVSVSLDKEINTGEEPFIQGDTPLALAFSKVSGFKAIEKGKRVIRFSDRIEFIDKGVSYIVLKVRSIRGEGIA
;
A
#
# COMPACT_ATOMS: atom_id res chain seq x y z
N MET A 1 -6.99 -6.31 5.50
CA MET A 1 -5.64 -5.82 5.85
C MET A 1 -5.75 -4.48 6.57
N ILE A 2 -4.93 -4.27 7.58
CA ILE A 2 -4.82 -2.99 8.30
C ILE A 2 -3.66 -2.17 7.73
N ILE A 3 -3.83 -0.85 7.62
CA ILE A 3 -2.75 0.11 7.38
C ILE A 3 -2.35 0.71 8.73
N THR A 4 -1.06 0.78 9.02
CA THR A 4 -0.53 1.49 10.19
C THR A 4 0.76 2.23 9.84
N THR A 5 1.34 2.93 10.80
CA THR A 5 2.55 3.75 10.63
C THR A 5 3.57 3.47 11.72
N ALA A 6 4.77 4.01 11.56
CA ALA A 6 5.66 4.22 12.71
C ALA A 6 5.02 5.16 13.76
N ARG A 7 5.59 5.21 14.97
CA ARG A 7 5.16 6.15 16.01
C ARG A 7 5.41 7.59 15.56
N LYS A 8 4.49 8.50 15.91
CA LYS A 8 4.53 9.94 15.58
C LYS A 8 4.69 10.23 14.07
N PRO A 9 3.81 9.70 13.20
CA PRO A 9 3.92 9.93 11.75
C PRO A 9 3.74 11.41 11.40
N SER A 10 4.33 11.89 10.31
CA SER A 10 4.06 13.25 9.80
C SER A 10 2.61 13.40 9.31
N SER A 11 2.16 14.65 9.08
CA SER A 11 0.85 14.92 8.48
C SER A 11 0.72 14.28 7.09
N LYS A 12 1.78 14.32 6.28
CA LYS A 12 1.82 13.72 4.93
C LYS A 12 1.63 12.20 4.97
N ILE A 13 2.23 11.53 5.96
CA ILE A 13 2.03 10.09 6.16
C ILE A 13 0.57 9.79 6.49
N ARG A 14 -0.03 10.54 7.43
CA ARG A 14 -1.44 10.36 7.79
C ARG A 14 -2.37 10.57 6.61
N THR A 15 -2.13 11.61 5.80
CA THR A 15 -2.88 11.87 4.57
C THR A 15 -2.76 10.69 3.61
N PHE A 16 -1.54 10.23 3.34
CA PHE A 16 -1.32 9.07 2.47
C PHE A 16 -2.07 7.82 2.95
N CYS A 17 -2.01 7.47 4.24
CA CYS A 17 -2.72 6.31 4.78
C CYS A 17 -4.23 6.43 4.59
N LYS A 18 -4.81 7.62 4.76
CA LYS A 18 -6.25 7.87 4.52
C LYS A 18 -6.61 7.71 3.05
N HIS A 19 -5.81 8.25 2.13
CA HIS A 19 -6.02 8.08 0.69
C HIS A 19 -5.93 6.61 0.29
N LEU A 20 -4.92 5.90 0.79
CA LEU A 20 -4.74 4.48 0.52
C LEU A 20 -5.94 3.67 1.04
N GLY A 21 -6.37 3.88 2.28
CA GLY A 21 -7.53 3.19 2.84
C GLY A 21 -8.83 3.48 2.10
N ARG A 22 -9.06 4.74 1.68
CA ARG A 22 -10.21 5.10 0.83
C ARG A 22 -10.19 4.39 -0.52
N PHE A 23 -9.01 4.17 -1.10
CA PHE A 23 -8.85 3.48 -2.38
C PHE A 23 -9.03 1.96 -2.23
N THR A 24 -8.38 1.35 -1.23
CA THR A 24 -8.27 -0.10 -1.09
C THR A 24 -9.38 -0.72 -0.23
N GLY A 25 -10.10 0.09 0.54
CA GLY A 25 -11.02 -0.38 1.59
C GLY A 25 -10.30 -0.86 2.86
N TRP A 26 -8.98 -0.75 2.93
CA TRP A 26 -8.22 -1.14 4.12
C TRP A 26 -8.42 -0.13 5.26
N GLU A 27 -8.48 -0.65 6.48
CA GLU A 27 -8.66 0.19 7.67
C GLU A 27 -7.32 0.83 8.06
N TYR A 28 -7.30 2.16 8.22
CA TYR A 28 -6.16 2.87 8.78
C TYR A 28 -6.26 2.95 10.30
N VAL A 29 -5.41 2.19 11.01
CA VAL A 29 -5.32 2.18 12.47
C VAL A 29 -4.10 2.98 12.92
N THR A 30 -4.34 4.00 13.75
CA THR A 30 -3.27 4.83 14.32
C THR A 30 -2.41 4.02 15.26
N ARG A 31 -1.08 4.07 15.09
CA ARG A 31 -0.15 3.26 15.88
C ARG A 31 -0.17 3.53 17.40
N GLY A 32 -0.44 4.76 17.83
CA GLY A 32 -0.52 5.12 19.26
C GLY A 32 0.63 4.54 20.12
N LYS A 33 0.27 3.83 21.20
CA LYS A 33 1.20 3.06 22.04
C LYS A 33 1.32 1.58 21.64
N THR A 34 0.43 1.09 20.78
CA THR A 34 0.31 -0.31 20.33
C THR A 34 1.65 -0.87 19.89
N SER A 35 2.04 -2.01 20.47
CA SER A 35 3.28 -2.71 20.10
C SER A 35 3.17 -3.32 18.70
N HIS A 36 4.28 -3.85 18.17
CA HIS A 36 4.22 -4.57 16.89
C HIS A 36 3.61 -5.96 17.07
N GLU A 37 3.76 -6.56 18.25
CA GLU A 37 3.19 -7.86 18.60
C GLU A 37 1.67 -7.79 18.72
N GLU A 38 1.11 -6.68 19.18
CA GLU A 38 -0.35 -6.48 19.23
C GLU A 38 -1.00 -6.49 17.83
N LEU A 39 -0.22 -6.23 16.77
CA LEU A 39 -0.68 -6.26 15.38
C LEU A 39 -0.33 -7.56 14.65
N SER A 40 0.47 -8.45 15.25
CA SER A 40 1.03 -9.62 14.54
C SER A 40 0.02 -10.74 14.31
N GLY A 41 -1.18 -10.66 14.91
CA GLY A 41 -2.26 -11.63 14.71
C GLY A 41 -2.98 -11.52 13.36
N GLU A 42 -2.82 -10.40 12.65
CA GLU A 42 -3.49 -10.12 11.37
C GLU A 42 -2.50 -9.56 10.34
N PRO A 43 -2.72 -9.77 9.02
CA PRO A 43 -1.90 -9.14 7.99
C PRO A 43 -2.05 -7.61 8.01
N PHE A 44 -0.92 -6.91 8.04
CA PHE A 44 -0.92 -5.44 8.04
C PHE A 44 0.17 -4.85 7.16
N LEU A 45 -0.07 -3.60 6.76
CA LEU A 45 0.83 -2.76 6.00
C LEU A 45 1.38 -1.65 6.92
N LEU A 46 2.69 -1.62 7.10
CA LEU A 46 3.40 -0.54 7.77
C LEU A 46 3.86 0.49 6.75
N ILE A 47 3.40 1.74 6.91
CA ILE A 47 3.89 2.88 6.14
C ILE A 47 5.06 3.52 6.89
N GLY A 48 6.23 3.48 6.27
CA GLY A 48 7.44 4.13 6.75
C GLY A 48 7.63 5.54 6.19
N GLU A 49 8.35 6.36 6.94
CA GLU A 49 8.63 7.74 6.58
C GLU A 49 10.08 7.90 6.07
N TYR A 50 10.26 8.68 5.00
CA TYR A 50 11.55 9.09 4.50
C TYR A 50 11.54 10.60 4.25
N LYS A 51 12.37 11.34 4.99
CA LYS A 51 12.48 12.81 4.92
C LYS A 51 11.11 13.52 5.01
N GLY A 52 10.25 13.09 5.94
CA GLY A 52 8.92 13.69 6.13
C GLY A 52 7.82 13.19 5.18
N ASN A 53 8.13 12.33 4.22
CA ASN A 53 7.18 11.83 3.21
C ASN A 53 6.98 10.31 3.34
N PRO A 54 5.86 9.74 2.85
CA PRO A 54 5.73 8.29 2.71
C PRO A 54 6.88 7.75 1.86
N GLY A 55 7.63 6.83 2.44
CA GLY A 55 8.88 6.33 1.89
C GLY A 55 8.91 4.82 1.70
N SER A 56 8.19 4.06 2.52
CA SER A 56 8.14 2.61 2.37
C SER A 56 6.76 2.04 2.63
N LEU A 57 6.43 0.98 1.89
CA LEU A 57 5.29 0.11 2.12
C LEU A 57 5.85 -1.26 2.52
N THR A 58 5.70 -1.65 3.78
CA THR A 58 6.18 -2.94 4.28
C THR A 58 5.01 -3.79 4.76
N PHE A 59 4.79 -4.90 4.06
CA PHE A 59 3.72 -5.86 4.33
C PHE A 59 4.21 -6.92 5.31
N PHE A 60 3.41 -7.14 6.34
CA PHE A 60 3.65 -8.14 7.37
C PHE A 60 2.57 -9.21 7.33
N PHE A 61 2.98 -10.46 7.49
CA PHE A 61 2.11 -11.62 7.67
C PHE A 61 2.64 -12.44 8.84
N ASN A 62 1.80 -12.73 9.83
CA ASN A 62 2.21 -13.39 11.09
C ASN A 62 3.45 -12.75 11.75
N GLY A 63 3.53 -11.41 11.73
CA GLY A 63 4.67 -10.65 12.28
C GLY A 63 5.95 -10.67 11.44
N ILE A 64 5.98 -11.36 10.29
CA ILE A 64 7.14 -11.42 9.40
C ILE A 64 6.96 -10.47 8.22
N SER A 65 7.99 -9.67 7.92
CA SER A 65 8.01 -8.83 6.72
C SER A 65 8.16 -9.68 5.46
N VAL A 66 7.13 -9.73 4.62
CA VAL A 66 7.08 -10.57 3.41
C VAL A 66 7.34 -9.78 2.12
N LEU A 67 7.03 -8.48 2.11
CA LEU A 67 7.29 -7.58 0.98
C LEU A 67 7.55 -6.17 1.50
N SER A 68 8.62 -5.52 1.03
CA SER A 68 8.98 -4.15 1.35
C SER A 68 9.32 -3.39 0.08
N ILE A 69 8.62 -2.28 -0.14
CA ILE A 69 8.76 -1.45 -1.33
C ILE A 69 9.19 -0.06 -0.88
N PHE A 70 10.37 0.39 -1.29
CA PHE A 70 10.81 1.76 -1.10
C PHE A 70 10.33 2.61 -2.28
N VAL A 71 9.66 3.72 -1.99
CA VAL A 71 8.92 4.49 -3.00
C VAL A 71 9.09 5.99 -2.80
N SER A 72 8.86 6.74 -3.89
CA SER A 72 8.47 8.16 -3.81
C SER A 72 6.99 8.27 -4.15
N VAL A 73 6.22 8.94 -3.30
CA VAL A 73 4.76 9.05 -3.44
C VAL A 73 4.36 10.39 -4.03
N SER A 74 3.47 10.35 -5.02
CA SER A 74 2.69 11.50 -5.48
C SER A 74 1.21 11.21 -5.24
N LEU A 75 0.52 12.19 -4.66
CA LEU A 75 -0.92 12.14 -4.41
C LEU A 75 -1.60 13.17 -5.30
N ASP A 76 -2.68 12.77 -5.96
CA ASP A 76 -3.61 13.68 -6.63
C ASP A 76 -4.89 13.84 -5.78
N LYS A 77 -5.91 14.50 -6.33
CA LYS A 77 -7.18 14.88 -5.68
C LYS A 77 -7.79 13.82 -4.75
N GLU A 78 -8.54 14.28 -3.75
CA GLU A 78 -9.30 13.40 -2.87
C GLU A 78 -10.34 12.57 -3.63
N ILE A 79 -10.48 11.31 -3.24
CA ILE A 79 -11.54 10.40 -3.69
C ILE A 79 -12.44 10.01 -2.54
N ASN A 80 -13.67 9.63 -2.89
CA ASN A 80 -14.56 8.92 -1.98
C ASN A 80 -14.08 7.48 -1.76
N THR A 81 -14.53 6.86 -0.68
CA THR A 81 -14.44 5.40 -0.54
C THR A 81 -15.17 4.73 -1.70
N GLY A 82 -14.63 3.64 -2.23
CA GLY A 82 -15.20 2.96 -3.38
C GLY A 82 -14.91 1.47 -3.36
N GLU A 83 -15.17 0.81 -4.49
CA GLU A 83 -15.14 -0.64 -4.65
C GLU A 83 -13.73 -1.23 -4.47
N GLU A 84 -13.64 -2.55 -4.22
CA GLU A 84 -12.36 -3.26 -4.14
C GLU A 84 -11.59 -3.15 -5.48
N PRO A 85 -10.28 -2.81 -5.46
CA PRO A 85 -9.50 -2.70 -6.68
C PRO A 85 -9.04 -4.06 -7.21
N PHE A 86 -8.81 -4.15 -8.51
CA PHE A 86 -8.11 -5.28 -9.13
C PHE A 86 -6.67 -4.94 -9.48
N ILE A 87 -5.83 -5.96 -9.62
CA ILE A 87 -4.43 -5.79 -10.02
C ILE A 87 -4.30 -5.95 -11.54
N GLN A 88 -3.57 -5.02 -12.16
CA GLN A 88 -3.17 -5.10 -13.56
C GLN A 88 -1.65 -5.13 -13.67
N GLY A 89 -1.13 -6.16 -14.35
CA GLY A 89 0.29 -6.38 -14.57
C GLY A 89 0.72 -7.78 -14.15
N ASP A 90 1.76 -8.29 -14.81
CA ASP A 90 2.29 -9.66 -14.67
C ASP A 90 3.74 -9.69 -14.15
N THR A 91 4.26 -8.53 -13.73
CA THR A 91 5.61 -8.43 -13.14
C THR A 91 5.73 -9.22 -11.84
N PRO A 92 6.94 -9.65 -11.43
CA PRO A 92 7.16 -10.29 -10.13
C PRO A 92 6.62 -9.45 -8.95
N LEU A 93 6.71 -8.12 -9.05
CA LEU A 93 6.16 -7.21 -8.04
C LEU A 93 4.62 -7.26 -8.00
N ALA A 94 3.95 -7.32 -9.16
CA ALA A 94 2.50 -7.43 -9.22
C ALA A 94 2.01 -8.74 -8.57
N LEU A 95 2.70 -9.84 -8.84
CA LEU A 95 2.41 -11.15 -8.25
C LEU A 95 2.66 -11.16 -6.74
N ALA A 96 3.78 -10.62 -6.27
CA ALA A 96 4.08 -10.51 -4.84
C ALA A 96 3.05 -9.61 -4.14
N PHE A 97 2.70 -8.47 -4.74
CA PHE A 97 1.68 -7.57 -4.21
C PHE A 97 0.30 -8.24 -4.15
N SER A 98 -0.09 -8.97 -5.19
CA SER A 98 -1.34 -9.76 -5.23
C SER A 98 -1.41 -10.75 -4.06
N LYS A 99 -0.34 -11.53 -3.86
CA LYS A 99 -0.23 -12.50 -2.76
C LYS A 99 -0.41 -11.84 -1.39
N VAL A 100 0.24 -10.70 -1.14
CA VAL A 100 0.17 -10.05 0.19
C VAL A 100 -1.11 -9.24 0.39
N SER A 101 -1.64 -8.60 -0.66
CA SER A 101 -2.83 -7.74 -0.58
C SER A 101 -4.13 -8.52 -0.54
N GLY A 102 -4.16 -9.73 -1.13
CA GLY A 102 -5.37 -10.51 -1.35
C GLY A 102 -6.20 -10.06 -2.55
N PHE A 103 -5.80 -8.98 -3.24
CA PHE A 103 -6.51 -8.51 -4.44
C PHE A 103 -6.24 -9.42 -5.62
N LYS A 104 -7.28 -9.66 -6.43
CA LYS A 104 -7.20 -10.57 -7.57
C LYS A 104 -6.73 -9.82 -8.82
N ALA A 105 -5.99 -10.53 -9.67
CA ALA A 105 -5.63 -10.08 -11.02
C ALA A 105 -6.80 -10.35 -11.98
N ILE A 106 -7.89 -9.58 -11.89
CA ILE A 106 -9.10 -9.75 -12.71
C ILE A 106 -9.41 -8.43 -13.40
N GLU A 107 -9.55 -8.41 -14.72
CA GLU A 107 -9.80 -7.18 -15.51
C GLU A 107 -11.24 -6.65 -15.43
N LYS A 108 -11.85 -6.65 -14.24
CA LYS A 108 -13.22 -6.13 -14.06
C LYS A 108 -13.29 -5.27 -12.81
N GLY A 109 -13.47 -3.97 -13.01
CA GLY A 109 -13.71 -3.02 -11.93
C GLY A 109 -13.49 -1.57 -12.37
N LYS A 110 -13.91 -0.63 -11.52
CA LYS A 110 -13.64 0.80 -11.73
C LYS A 110 -12.28 1.23 -11.17
N ARG A 111 -11.71 0.43 -10.26
CA ARG A 111 -10.45 0.68 -9.60
C ARG A 111 -9.40 -0.35 -9.98
N VAL A 112 -8.24 0.12 -10.39
CA VAL A 112 -7.11 -0.71 -10.80
C VAL A 112 -5.84 -0.27 -10.08
N ILE A 113 -5.07 -1.23 -9.61
CA ILE A 113 -3.68 -1.03 -9.20
C ILE A 113 -2.81 -1.56 -10.33
N ARG A 114 -2.25 -0.65 -11.12
CA ARG A 114 -1.42 -0.98 -12.28
C ARG A 114 0.05 -1.03 -11.88
N PHE A 115 0.73 -2.09 -12.31
CA PHE A 115 2.17 -2.30 -12.13
C PHE A 115 2.89 -2.21 -13.48
N SER A 116 3.71 -1.17 -13.63
CA SER A 116 4.59 -0.94 -14.79
C SER A 116 5.98 -0.49 -14.31
N ASP A 117 6.56 0.56 -14.92
CA ASP A 117 7.68 1.35 -14.40
C ASP A 117 7.42 2.00 -13.03
N ARG A 118 6.14 2.12 -12.65
CA ARG A 118 5.64 2.67 -11.39
C ARG A 118 4.40 1.88 -10.95
N ILE A 119 3.91 2.15 -9.74
CA ILE A 119 2.63 1.61 -9.26
C ILE A 119 1.61 2.75 -9.29
N GLU A 120 0.49 2.54 -9.98
CA GLU A 120 -0.59 3.53 -10.07
C GLU A 120 -1.88 2.98 -9.48
N PHE A 121 -2.52 3.74 -8.61
CA PHE A 121 -3.85 3.47 -8.07
C PHE A 121 -4.83 4.36 -8.83
N ILE A 122 -5.62 3.75 -9.71
CA ILE A 122 -6.46 4.44 -10.69
C ILE A 122 -7.93 4.17 -10.36
N ASP A 123 -8.77 5.21 -10.34
CA ASP A 123 -10.23 5.11 -10.17
C ASP A 123 -10.92 5.82 -11.34
N LYS A 124 -11.76 5.10 -12.11
CA LYS A 124 -12.43 5.61 -13.32
C LYS A 124 -11.46 6.24 -14.34
N GLY A 125 -10.29 5.62 -14.51
CA GLY A 125 -9.29 6.02 -15.50
C GLY A 125 -8.36 7.17 -15.09
N VAL A 126 -8.51 7.73 -13.88
CA VAL A 126 -7.63 8.79 -13.35
C VAL A 126 -6.69 8.21 -12.29
N SER A 127 -5.40 8.51 -12.35
CA SER A 127 -4.42 8.10 -11.32
C SER A 127 -4.53 9.00 -10.07
N TYR A 128 -4.63 8.40 -8.89
CA TYR A 128 -4.77 9.12 -7.60
C TYR A 128 -3.57 8.98 -6.69
N ILE A 129 -2.98 7.79 -6.68
CA ILE A 129 -1.76 7.51 -5.95
C ILE A 129 -0.77 6.98 -6.98
N VAL A 130 0.36 7.64 -7.10
CA VAL A 130 1.46 7.20 -7.96
C VAL A 130 2.67 6.93 -7.09
N LEU A 131 3.15 5.69 -7.10
CA LEU A 131 4.34 5.26 -6.39
C LEU A 131 5.46 5.03 -7.39
N LYS A 132 6.48 5.88 -7.38
CA LYS A 132 7.72 5.62 -8.10
C LYS A 132 8.57 4.67 -7.27
N VAL A 133 8.71 3.44 -7.73
CA VAL A 133 9.50 2.40 -7.03
C VAL A 133 10.98 2.74 -7.12
N ARG A 134 11.67 2.65 -5.98
CA ARG A 134 13.10 2.91 -5.84
C ARG A 134 13.89 1.64 -5.56
N SER A 135 13.33 0.76 -4.73
CA SER A 135 13.87 -0.58 -4.48
C SER A 135 12.77 -1.47 -3.92
N ILE A 136 12.92 -2.78 -4.11
CA ILE A 136 11.99 -3.79 -3.62
C ILE A 136 12.81 -4.85 -2.87
N ARG A 137 12.25 -5.40 -1.80
CA ARG A 137 12.77 -6.57 -1.08
C ARG A 137 11.61 -7.48 -0.70
N GLY A 138 11.73 -8.78 -0.89
CA GLY A 138 10.67 -9.71 -0.53
C GLY A 138 10.87 -11.08 -1.17
N GLU A 139 10.04 -12.04 -0.76
CA GLU A 139 10.04 -13.38 -1.33
C GLU A 139 9.63 -13.33 -2.81
N GLY A 140 10.39 -14.00 -3.69
CA GLY A 140 10.10 -14.04 -5.13
C GLY A 140 10.44 -12.77 -5.92
N ILE A 141 11.17 -11.83 -5.32
CA ILE A 141 11.72 -10.64 -5.98
C ILE A 141 13.22 -10.89 -6.24
N ALA A 142 13.63 -10.85 -7.51
CA ALA A 142 15.03 -11.00 -7.94
C ALA A 142 15.87 -9.74 -7.66
#